data_AF-A0A2E9A293-F1
#
_entry.id   AF-A0A2E9A293-F1
#
_cell.length_a   1.000
_cell.length_b   1.000
_cell.length_c   1.000
_cell.angle_alpha   90.00
_cell.angle_beta   90.00
_cell.angle_gamma   90.00
#
_symmetry.space_group_name_H-M   'P 1'
#
loop_
_entity.id
_entity.type
_entity.pdbx_description
1 polymer ?
#
loop_
_entity_poly.entity_id
_entity_poly.type
_entity_poly.pdbx_seq_one_letter_code
_entity_poly.pdbx_strand_id
1 'polypeptide(L)' 'MTNKIPKSCKVVVIGGGVAGCSTAYHLAKFGWKDTILLERDQL' A
#
# COMPACT_ATOMS: atom_id res chain seq x y z
N MET A 1 6.54 -19.19 2.41
CA MET A 1 5.18 -18.60 2.31
C MET A 1 5.03 -18.05 0.91
N THR A 2 4.07 -18.55 0.11
CA THR A 2 3.81 -17.98 -1.21
C THR A 2 3.10 -16.64 -1.01
N ASN A 3 3.86 -15.55 -1.14
CA ASN A 3 3.31 -14.19 -1.09
C ASN A 3 2.40 -14.01 -2.30
N LYS A 4 1.10 -14.19 -2.10
CA LYS A 4 0.08 -13.99 -3.13
C LYS A 4 -0.10 -12.50 -3.34
N ILE A 5 0.64 -11.94 -4.29
CA ILE A 5 0.48 -10.56 -4.73
C ILE A 5 -0.78 -10.47 -5.60
N PRO A 6 -1.69 -9.53 -5.34
CA PRO A 6 -2.85 -9.29 -6.20
C PRO A 6 -2.43 -8.99 -7.64
N LYS A 7 -3.14 -9.53 -8.64
CA LYS A 7 -2.85 -9.25 -10.07
C LYS A 7 -3.22 -7.83 -10.47
N SER A 8 -4.11 -7.19 -9.72
CA SER A 8 -4.56 -5.83 -9.93
C SER A 8 -4.99 -5.23 -8.59
N CYS A 9 -4.96 -3.92 -8.51
CA CYS A 9 -5.47 -3.12 -7.40
C CYS A 9 -5.86 -1.75 -7.95
N LYS A 10 -6.52 -0.92 -7.13
CA LYS A 10 -6.92 0.42 -7.56
C LYS A 10 -5.78 1.42 -7.42
N VAL A 11 -4.92 1.26 -6.41
CA VAL A 11 -3.78 2.14 -6.13
C VAL A 11 -2.62 1.33 -5.57
N VAL A 12 -1.41 1.63 -6.07
CA VAL A 12 -0.15 1.21 -5.46
C VAL A 12 0.58 2.45 -4.94
N VAL A 13 0.91 2.47 -3.65
CA VAL A 13 1.79 3.45 -3.01
C VAL A 13 3.20 2.86 -2.96
N ILE A 14 4.18 3.55 -3.52
CA ILE A 14 5.59 3.10 -3.56
C ILE A 14 6.39 3.94 -2.57
N GLY A 15 6.99 3.28 -1.58
CA GLY A 15 7.68 3.87 -0.43
C GLY A 15 6.81 3.84 0.84
N GLY A 16 7.36 3.29 1.91
CA GLY A 16 6.78 3.13 3.25
C GLY A 16 7.24 4.17 4.27
N GLY A 17 7.92 5.24 3.83
CA GLY A 17 8.22 6.40 4.69
C GLY A 17 6.96 7.15 5.13
N VAL A 18 7.14 8.23 5.91
CA VAL A 18 6.04 9.03 6.51
C VAL A 18 4.97 9.44 5.48
N ALA A 19 5.40 9.93 4.32
CA ALA A 19 4.49 10.35 3.26
C ALA A 19 3.71 9.17 2.65
N GLY A 20 4.36 8.03 2.44
CA GLY A 20 3.73 6.85 1.85
C GLY A 20 2.72 6.19 2.79
N CYS A 21 3.10 6.00 4.06
CA CYS A 21 2.20 5.51 5.09
C CYS A 21 1.01 6.46 5.32
N SER A 22 1.25 7.77 5.38
CA SER A 22 0.19 8.77 5.49
C SER A 22 -0.78 8.70 4.31
N THR A 23 -0.25 8.57 3.09
CA THR A 23 -1.07 8.42 1.88
C THR A 23 -1.95 7.17 1.94
N ALA A 24 -1.36 6.00 2.24
CA ALA A 24 -2.09 4.74 2.37
C ALA A 24 -3.16 4.80 3.48
N TYR A 25 -2.83 5.41 4.62
CA TYR A 25 -3.76 5.62 5.73
C TYR A 25 -4.96 6.47 5.31
N HIS A 26 -4.73 7.62 4.66
CA HIS A 26 -5.81 8.51 4.25
C HIS A 26 -6.68 7.88 3.16
N LEU A 27 -6.09 7.15 2.20
CA LEU A 27 -6.84 6.36 1.22
C LEU A 27 -7.79 5.39 1.92
N ALA A 28 -7.27 4.59 2.86
CA ALA A 28 -8.10 3.64 3.62
C ALA A 28 -9.18 4.35 4.46
N LYS A 29 -8.84 5.46 5.12
CA LYS A 29 -9.77 6.28 5.92
C LYS A 29 -10.91 6.85 5.08
N PHE A 30 -10.66 7.26 3.84
CA PHE A 30 -11.67 7.75 2.91
C PHE A 30 -12.38 6.64 2.13
N GLY A 31 -12.23 5.38 2.56
CA GLY A 31 -13.00 4.25 2.05
C GLY A 31 -12.42 3.61 0.79
N TRP A 32 -11.21 3.98 0.36
CA TRP A 32 -10.54 3.22 -0.70
C TRP A 32 -10.27 1.81 -0.21
N LYS A 33 -10.76 0.86 -1.00
CA LYS A 33 -10.46 -0.58 -0.88
C LYS A 33 -9.46 -0.93 -1.98
N ASP A 34 -8.68 -1.99 -1.76
CA ASP A 34 -7.68 -2.48 -2.72
C ASP A 34 -6.54 -1.48 -2.96
N THR A 35 -5.94 -0.97 -1.87
CA THR A 35 -4.70 -0.19 -1.89
C THR A 35 -3.54 -1.08 -1.46
N ILE A 36 -2.45 -1.08 -2.20
CA ILE A 36 -1.21 -1.80 -1.89
C ILE A 36 -0.12 -0.78 -1.56
N LEU A 37 0.63 -1.00 -0.49
CA LEU A 37 1.86 -0.25 -0.20
C LEU A 37 3.06 -1.17 -0.41
N LEU A 38 4.05 -0.71 -1.17
CA LEU A 38 5.29 -1.42 -1.45
C LEU A 38 6.48 -0.63 -0.89
N GLU A 39 7.29 -1.27 -0.06
CA GLU A 39 8.58 -0.75 0.42
C GLU A 39 9.66 -1.80 0.11
N ARG A 40 10.85 -1.33 -0.27
CA ARG A 40 12.02 -2.16 -0.55
C ARG A 40 12.54 -2.80 0.73
N ASP A 41 12.60 -2.00 1.79
CA ASP A 41 13.16 -2.43 3.06
C ASP A 41 12.08 -3.15 3.89
N GLN A 42 12.44 -4.31 4.44
CA GLN A 42 11.65 -4.94 5.48
C GLN A 42 12.03 -4.31 6.82
N LEU A 43 11.08 -3.61 7.43
CA LEU A 43 11.17 -3.21 8.84
C LEU A 43 10.90 -4.40 9.76
#